data_AF-A0A815NZS5-F1
#
_entry.id   AF-A0A815NZS5-F1
#
_cell.length_a   1.000
_cell.length_b   1.000
_cell.length_c   1.000
_cell.angle_alpha   90.00
_cell.angle_beta   90.00
_cell.angle_gamma   90.00
#
_symmetry.space_group_name_H-M   'P 1'
#
loop_
_entity.id
_entity.type
_entity.pdbx_description
1 polymer ?
#
loop_
_entity_poly.entity_id
_entity_poly.type
_entity_poly.pdbx_seq_one_letter_code
_entity_poly.pdbx_strand_id
1 'polypeptide(L)'
;MNRNANQYSELFYHCVQVLNDYTENVSEEIFLDEYFQANKVPNEAFVSTVLFDCIRHSTLLKTITDIFYGTDGVNIRKSEKNIYKVLSYLIFFQLDTIQFKLLRGFINSVHLNRVHQFLKFLINEKHLETIEKQCMKVYDEEYMNGKIGGVIKTYLPDLRGILLDLTDAVEGRTAAREIPESTKTKPFNLTAPKPRTVSIPKIVR
;
A
#
# COMPACT_ATOMS: atom_id res chain seq x y z
N MET A 1 16.82 6.08 -2.92
CA MET A 1 15.75 5.07 -2.79
C MET A 1 15.14 5.18 -1.39
N ASN A 2 13.82 5.37 -1.30
CA ASN A 2 13.11 5.67 -0.06
C ASN A 2 12.98 4.38 0.79
N ARG A 3 13.72 4.28 1.92
CA ARG A 3 13.75 3.08 2.79
C ARG A 3 12.36 2.53 3.14
N ASN A 4 11.38 3.41 3.31
CA ASN A 4 10.01 3.04 3.66
C ASN A 4 9.26 2.32 2.53
N ALA A 5 9.52 2.67 1.26
CA ALA A 5 8.87 2.02 0.12
C ALA A 5 9.33 0.56 -0.03
N ASN A 6 10.60 0.29 0.29
CA ASN A 6 11.16 -1.06 0.23
C ASN A 6 10.54 -1.98 1.31
N GLN A 7 10.33 -1.46 2.52
CA GLN A 7 9.74 -2.21 3.62
C GLN A 7 8.28 -2.62 3.35
N TYR A 8 7.46 -1.73 2.79
CA TYR A 8 6.07 -2.08 2.45
C TYR A 8 5.98 -3.12 1.33
N SER A 9 6.89 -3.04 0.36
CA SER A 9 6.99 -4.03 -0.71
C SER A 9 7.38 -5.41 -0.19
N GLU A 10 8.37 -5.47 0.70
CA GLU A 10 8.82 -6.71 1.33
C GLU A 10 7.71 -7.31 2.21
N LEU A 11 7.03 -6.49 3.02
CA LEU A 11 5.92 -6.94 3.86
C LEU A 11 4.74 -7.44 3.03
N PHE A 12 4.35 -6.73 1.97
CA PHE A 12 3.28 -7.17 1.06
C PHE A 12 3.64 -8.47 0.34
N TYR A 13 4.89 -8.59 -0.10
CA TYR A 13 5.40 -9.80 -0.71
C TYR A 13 5.19 -11.00 0.22
N HIS A 14 5.60 -10.91 1.49
CA HIS A 14 5.40 -11.98 2.45
C HIS A 14 3.92 -12.32 2.67
N CYS A 15 3.04 -11.32 2.77
CA CYS A 15 1.58 -11.54 2.88
C CYS A 15 1.02 -12.37 1.71
N VAL A 16 1.52 -12.13 0.50
CA VAL A 16 1.12 -12.89 -0.69
C VAL A 16 1.76 -14.28 -0.72
N GLN A 17 3.04 -14.40 -0.36
CA GLN A 17 3.75 -15.68 -0.36
C GLN A 17 3.15 -16.67 0.64
N VAL A 18 2.84 -16.26 1.86
CA VAL A 18 2.22 -17.17 2.85
C VAL A 18 0.89 -17.73 2.34
N LEU A 19 0.11 -16.96 1.58
CA LEU A 19 -1.13 -17.45 0.95
C LEU A 19 -0.91 -18.32 -0.30
N ASN A 20 0.24 -18.21 -0.96
CA ASN A 20 0.61 -19.08 -2.07
C ASN A 20 1.08 -20.44 -1.59
N ASP A 21 1.86 -20.45 -0.51
CA ASP A 21 2.56 -21.62 -0.01
C ASP A 21 1.74 -22.42 1.01
N TYR A 22 0.80 -21.76 1.70
CA TYR A 22 -0.08 -22.42 2.67
C TYR A 22 -0.98 -23.47 2.01
N THR A 23 -1.08 -24.63 2.66
CA THR A 23 -2.00 -25.71 2.30
C THR A 23 -2.80 -26.13 3.52
N GLU A 24 -4.09 -26.44 3.35
CA GLU A 24 -5.04 -26.75 4.44
C GLU A 24 -4.69 -28.03 5.23
N ASN A 25 -3.65 -28.77 4.83
CA ASN A 25 -3.23 -30.03 5.46
C ASN A 25 -2.28 -29.82 6.65
N VAL A 26 -1.79 -28.59 6.87
CA VAL A 26 -0.87 -28.24 7.95
C VAL A 26 -1.53 -27.18 8.83
N SER A 27 -1.26 -27.25 10.14
CA SER A 27 -1.67 -26.18 11.06
C SER A 27 -1.07 -24.86 10.61
N GLU A 28 -1.89 -23.80 10.60
CA GLU A 28 -1.47 -22.47 10.19
C GLU A 28 -0.29 -21.96 11.04
N GLU A 29 -0.29 -22.25 12.34
CA GLU A 29 0.79 -21.89 13.27
C GLU A 29 2.11 -22.60 12.92
N ILE A 30 2.06 -23.91 12.67
CA ILE A 30 3.25 -24.70 12.31
C ILE A 30 3.84 -24.22 10.98
N PHE A 31 2.97 -23.99 9.99
CA PHE A 31 3.38 -23.47 8.70
C PHE A 31 4.05 -22.09 8.83
N LEU A 32 3.47 -21.18 9.62
CA LEU A 32 4.02 -19.84 9.82
C LEU A 32 5.38 -19.89 10.55
N ASP A 33 5.51 -20.73 11.57
CA ASP A 33 6.78 -20.91 12.29
C ASP A 33 7.89 -21.40 11.34
N GLU A 34 7.62 -22.40 10.51
CA GLU A 34 8.57 -22.88 9.49
C GLU A 34 8.90 -21.79 8.47
N TYR A 35 7.89 -21.05 8.01
CA TYR A 35 8.05 -19.96 7.06
C TYR A 35 8.94 -18.83 7.62
N PHE A 36 8.72 -18.42 8.88
CA PHE A 36 9.49 -17.37 9.53
C PHE A 36 10.92 -17.80 9.90
N GLN A 37 11.15 -19.08 10.20
CA GLN A 37 12.51 -19.60 10.35
C GLN A 37 13.28 -19.58 9.03
N ALA A 38 12.61 -19.84 7.91
CA ALA A 38 13.23 -19.87 6.59
C ALA A 38 13.40 -18.47 5.97
N ASN A 39 12.59 -17.48 6.36
CA ASN A 39 12.52 -16.17 5.72
C ASN A 39 12.67 -15.03 6.74
N LYS A 40 13.45 -14.00 6.39
CA LYS A 40 13.55 -12.79 7.22
C LYS A 40 12.34 -11.89 7.01
N VAL A 41 11.29 -12.09 7.82
CA VAL A 41 10.04 -11.32 7.71
C VAL A 41 10.10 -10.06 8.58
N PRO A 42 9.84 -8.85 8.03
CA PRO A 42 9.97 -7.61 8.78
C PRO A 42 8.90 -7.39 9.87
N ASN A 43 7.74 -8.05 9.76
CA ASN A 43 6.68 -8.02 10.77
C ASN A 43 5.85 -9.31 10.70
N GLU A 44 6.31 -10.33 11.43
CA GLU A 44 5.68 -11.65 11.50
C GLU A 44 4.23 -11.59 11.96
N ALA A 45 3.93 -10.84 13.04
CA ALA A 45 2.59 -10.70 13.58
C ALA A 45 1.58 -10.17 12.54
N PHE A 46 1.97 -9.16 11.76
CA PHE A 46 1.12 -8.64 10.68
C PHE A 46 0.88 -9.69 9.59
N VAL A 47 1.93 -10.41 9.17
CA VAL A 47 1.81 -11.46 8.15
C VAL A 47 0.91 -12.60 8.64
N SER A 48 1.05 -13.03 9.90
CA SER A 48 0.18 -14.03 10.51
C SER A 48 -1.28 -13.59 10.53
N THR A 49 -1.56 -12.35 10.98
CA THR A 49 -2.93 -11.80 10.97
C THR A 49 -3.53 -11.79 9.56
N VAL A 50 -2.76 -11.36 8.56
CA VAL A 50 -3.22 -11.35 7.17
C VAL A 50 -3.54 -12.76 6.68
N LEU A 51 -2.69 -13.75 6.98
CA LEU A 51 -2.96 -15.14 6.61
C LEU A 51 -4.25 -15.65 7.26
N PHE A 52 -4.35 -15.57 8.58
CA PHE A 52 -5.50 -16.06 9.34
C PHE A 52 -6.81 -15.42 8.88
N ASP A 53 -6.82 -14.11 8.70
CA ASP A 53 -8.03 -13.40 8.27
C ASP A 53 -8.37 -13.67 6.79
N CYS A 54 -7.38 -13.87 5.92
CA CYS A 54 -7.64 -14.25 4.54
C CYS A 54 -8.22 -15.66 4.44
N ILE A 55 -7.84 -16.58 5.33
CA ILE A 55 -8.44 -17.91 5.45
C ILE A 55 -9.87 -17.78 5.99
N ARG A 56 -10.04 -17.05 7.10
CA ARG A 56 -11.35 -16.79 7.76
C ARG A 56 -12.37 -16.18 6.82
N HIS A 57 -11.96 -15.20 6.00
CA HIS A 57 -12.83 -14.49 5.06
C HIS A 57 -12.70 -15.00 3.62
N SER A 58 -12.16 -16.20 3.44
CA SER A 58 -11.85 -16.78 2.13
C SER A 58 -13.04 -16.80 1.17
N THR A 59 -14.26 -17.08 1.64
CA THR A 59 -15.46 -17.09 0.81
C THR A 59 -15.76 -15.70 0.22
N LEU A 60 -15.73 -14.65 1.05
CA LEU A 60 -15.96 -13.27 0.61
C LEU A 60 -14.85 -12.81 -0.35
N LEU A 61 -13.59 -13.02 0.04
CA LEU A 61 -12.44 -12.64 -0.79
C LEU A 61 -12.45 -13.39 -2.13
N LYS A 62 -12.83 -14.67 -2.13
CA LYS A 62 -13.00 -15.47 -3.34
C LYS A 62 -14.10 -14.87 -4.22
N THR A 63 -15.28 -14.56 -3.69
CA THR A 63 -16.37 -13.93 -4.47
C THR A 63 -15.92 -12.64 -5.13
N ILE A 64 -15.25 -11.75 -4.40
CA ILE A 64 -14.73 -10.48 -4.97
C ILE A 64 -13.75 -10.77 -6.10
N THR A 65 -12.77 -11.66 -5.87
CA THR A 65 -11.79 -11.99 -6.91
C THR A 65 -12.43 -12.68 -8.11
N ASP A 66 -13.39 -13.58 -7.92
CA ASP A 66 -14.05 -14.29 -9.03
C ASP A 66 -14.87 -13.32 -9.90
N ILE A 67 -15.56 -12.34 -9.31
CA ILE A 67 -16.25 -11.28 -10.05
C ILE A 67 -15.23 -10.42 -10.82
N PHE A 68 -14.11 -10.04 -10.18
CA PHE A 68 -13.04 -9.28 -10.84
C PHE A 68 -12.48 -10.02 -12.06
N TYR A 69 -12.06 -11.28 -11.90
CA TYR A 69 -11.52 -12.09 -13.00
C TYR A 69 -12.55 -12.37 -14.12
N GLY A 70 -13.86 -12.32 -13.81
CA GLY A 70 -14.93 -12.45 -14.79
C GLY A 70 -15.28 -11.14 -15.53
N THR A 71 -14.74 -10.00 -15.12
CA THR A 71 -15.10 -8.67 -15.63
C THR A 71 -13.86 -7.89 -16.10
N ASP A 72 -13.27 -7.07 -15.22
CA ASP A 72 -12.11 -6.23 -15.55
C ASP A 72 -10.80 -7.02 -15.56
N GLY A 73 -10.70 -8.13 -14.82
CA GLY A 73 -9.49 -8.92 -14.61
C GLY A 73 -9.23 -10.06 -15.60
N VAL A 74 -9.96 -10.13 -16.72
CA VAL A 74 -9.93 -11.29 -17.65
C VAL A 74 -8.52 -11.59 -18.18
N ASN A 75 -7.71 -10.56 -18.42
CA ASN A 75 -6.36 -10.69 -18.95
C ASN A 75 -5.27 -10.87 -17.88
N ILE A 76 -5.67 -10.95 -16.61
CA ILE A 76 -4.75 -11.07 -15.48
C ILE A 76 -4.46 -12.55 -15.22
N ARG A 77 -3.22 -12.87 -14.86
CA ARG A 77 -2.83 -14.25 -14.59
C ARG A 77 -3.52 -14.78 -13.34
N LYS A 78 -4.01 -16.02 -13.40
CA LYS A 78 -4.61 -16.70 -12.23
C LYS A 78 -3.60 -16.92 -11.09
N SER A 79 -2.31 -17.03 -11.40
CA SER A 79 -1.23 -17.13 -10.40
C SER A 79 -1.12 -15.87 -9.52
N GLU A 80 -1.73 -14.76 -9.94
CA GLU A 80 -1.72 -13.49 -9.19
C GLU A 80 -2.97 -13.33 -8.33
N LYS A 81 -3.85 -14.33 -8.24
CA LYS A 81 -5.12 -14.24 -7.52
C LYS A 81 -4.95 -13.84 -6.05
N ASN A 82 -3.91 -14.35 -5.40
CA ASN A 82 -3.64 -14.05 -4.00
C ASN A 82 -3.22 -12.58 -3.78
N ILE A 83 -2.65 -11.88 -4.77
CA ILE A 83 -2.42 -10.43 -4.71
C ILE A 83 -3.75 -9.70 -4.50
N TYR A 84 -4.76 -10.04 -5.29
CA TYR A 84 -6.08 -9.40 -5.22
C TYR A 84 -6.87 -9.81 -3.98
N LYS A 85 -6.67 -11.03 -3.45
CA LYS A 85 -7.22 -11.42 -2.14
C LYS A 85 -6.64 -10.57 -1.02
N VAL A 86 -5.31 -10.43 -0.95
CA VAL A 86 -4.65 -9.59 0.06
C VAL A 86 -5.10 -8.14 -0.08
N LEU A 87 -5.13 -7.58 -1.30
CA LEU A 87 -5.63 -6.21 -1.51
C LEU A 87 -7.09 -6.05 -1.08
N SER A 88 -7.96 -7.00 -1.39
CA SER A 88 -9.36 -6.99 -0.94
C SER A 88 -9.44 -6.99 0.58
N TYR A 89 -8.67 -7.86 1.24
CA TYR A 89 -8.62 -7.91 2.70
C TYR A 89 -8.17 -6.57 3.30
N LEU A 90 -7.08 -6.01 2.78
CA LEU A 90 -6.54 -4.73 3.25
C LEU A 90 -7.55 -3.59 3.10
N ILE A 91 -8.33 -3.59 2.02
CA ILE A 91 -9.36 -2.58 1.76
C ILE A 91 -10.58 -2.79 2.67
N PHE A 92 -11.17 -3.99 2.70
CA PHE A 92 -12.46 -4.19 3.37
C PHE A 92 -12.37 -4.42 4.88
N PHE A 93 -11.26 -4.94 5.38
CA PHE A 93 -11.15 -5.35 6.79
C PHE A 93 -10.16 -4.51 7.57
N GLN A 94 -9.21 -3.88 6.88
CA GLN A 94 -8.13 -3.17 7.53
C GLN A 94 -8.15 -1.67 7.30
N LEU A 95 -9.03 -1.11 6.45
CA LEU A 95 -9.09 0.36 6.25
C LEU A 95 -9.34 1.16 7.53
N ASP A 96 -10.14 0.62 8.47
CA ASP A 96 -10.40 1.27 9.77
C ASP A 96 -9.19 1.24 10.71
N THR A 97 -8.36 0.22 10.60
CA THR A 97 -7.26 -0.09 11.54
C THR A 97 -5.90 0.36 11.00
N ILE A 98 -5.74 0.33 9.68
CA ILE A 98 -4.53 0.72 8.95
C ILE A 98 -4.58 2.23 8.70
N GLN A 99 -3.52 2.93 9.08
CA GLN A 99 -3.32 4.31 8.66
C GLN A 99 -3.30 4.35 7.12
N PHE A 100 -4.09 5.21 6.48
CA PHE A 100 -4.13 5.38 5.01
C PHE A 100 -2.75 5.46 4.34
N LYS A 101 -1.75 5.96 5.07
CA LYS A 101 -0.34 5.99 4.66
C LYS A 101 0.25 4.60 4.38
N LEU A 102 -0.09 3.61 5.21
CA LEU A 102 0.34 2.22 5.07
C LEU A 102 -0.37 1.55 3.89
N LEU A 103 -1.68 1.80 3.67
CA LEU A 103 -2.38 1.36 2.47
C LEU A 103 -1.72 1.91 1.19
N ARG A 104 -1.42 3.21 1.15
CA ARG A 104 -0.68 3.82 0.03
C ARG A 104 0.71 3.19 -0.15
N GLY A 105 1.38 2.83 0.94
CA GLY A 105 2.64 2.08 0.91
C GLY A 105 2.51 0.74 0.19
N PHE A 106 1.49 -0.04 0.52
CA PHE A 106 1.20 -1.31 -0.15
C PHE A 106 0.79 -1.14 -1.62
N ILE A 107 -0.10 -0.20 -1.91
CA ILE A 107 -0.55 0.09 -3.28
C ILE A 107 0.61 0.45 -4.20
N ASN A 108 1.55 1.27 -3.73
CA ASN A 108 2.73 1.66 -4.49
C ASN A 108 3.76 0.53 -4.67
N SER A 109 3.69 -0.51 -3.85
CA SER A 109 4.60 -1.66 -3.94
C SER A 109 4.18 -2.71 -4.98
N VAL A 110 2.91 -2.70 -5.35
CA VAL A 110 2.36 -3.58 -6.38
C VAL A 110 2.44 -2.89 -7.74
N HIS A 111 2.43 -3.66 -8.83
CA HIS A 111 2.41 -3.10 -10.18
C HIS A 111 1.26 -2.09 -10.36
N LEU A 112 1.64 -0.84 -10.61
CA LEU A 112 0.75 0.33 -10.66
C LEU A 112 -0.50 0.11 -11.53
N ASN A 113 -0.32 -0.39 -12.76
CA ASN A 113 -1.42 -0.66 -13.69
C ASN A 113 -2.43 -1.69 -13.13
N ARG A 114 -1.95 -2.67 -12.37
CA ARG A 114 -2.78 -3.75 -11.82
C ARG A 114 -3.62 -3.27 -10.65
N VAL A 115 -3.01 -2.49 -9.76
CA VAL A 115 -3.74 -1.89 -8.64
C VAL A 115 -4.73 -0.85 -9.15
N HIS A 116 -4.36 -0.05 -10.15
CA HIS A 116 -5.26 0.90 -10.80
C HIS A 116 -6.51 0.20 -11.35
N GLN A 117 -6.33 -0.86 -12.13
CA GLN A 117 -7.42 -1.65 -12.69
C GLN A 117 -8.31 -2.27 -11.61
N PHE A 118 -7.70 -2.85 -10.58
CA PHE A 118 -8.43 -3.50 -9.48
C PHE A 118 -9.20 -2.48 -8.62
N LEU A 119 -8.58 -1.35 -8.29
CA LEU A 119 -9.23 -0.30 -7.50
C LEU A 119 -10.37 0.35 -8.29
N LYS A 120 -10.20 0.57 -9.60
CA LYS A 120 -11.26 1.03 -10.49
C LYS A 120 -12.46 0.08 -10.49
N PHE A 121 -12.20 -1.23 -10.53
CA PHE A 121 -13.24 -2.25 -10.39
C PHE A 121 -13.96 -2.15 -9.03
N LEU A 122 -13.21 -2.06 -7.93
CA LEU A 122 -13.79 -2.05 -6.58
C LEU A 122 -14.66 -0.84 -6.28
N ILE A 123 -14.36 0.33 -6.85
CA ILE A 123 -15.17 1.54 -6.60
C ILE A 123 -16.33 1.71 -7.60
N ASN A 124 -16.48 0.79 -8.55
CA ASN A 124 -17.56 0.84 -9.53
C ASN A 124 -18.87 0.37 -8.86
N GLU A 125 -19.87 1.24 -8.87
CA GLU A 125 -21.17 1.00 -8.24
C GLU A 125 -21.84 -0.30 -8.71
N LYS A 126 -21.80 -0.61 -10.01
CA LYS A 126 -22.39 -1.85 -10.56
C LYS A 126 -21.68 -3.10 -10.06
N HIS A 127 -20.35 -3.03 -9.91
CA HIS A 127 -19.57 -4.15 -9.39
C HIS A 127 -19.80 -4.32 -7.89
N LEU A 128 -19.89 -3.22 -7.15
CA LEU A 128 -20.23 -3.24 -5.73
C LEU A 128 -21.62 -3.84 -5.48
N GLU A 129 -22.65 -3.42 -6.21
CA GLU A 129 -23.98 -4.02 -6.13
C GLU A 129 -23.95 -5.52 -6.42
N THR A 130 -23.13 -5.94 -7.39
CA THR A 130 -22.97 -7.35 -7.72
C THR A 130 -22.27 -8.12 -6.58
N ILE A 131 -21.20 -7.56 -6.01
CA ILE A 131 -20.48 -8.13 -4.87
C ILE A 131 -21.41 -8.26 -3.68
N GLU A 132 -22.13 -7.19 -3.31
CA GLU A 132 -23.09 -7.18 -2.22
C GLU A 132 -24.14 -8.27 -2.40
N LYS A 133 -24.76 -8.35 -3.59
CA LYS A 133 -25.77 -9.37 -3.91
C LYS A 133 -25.23 -10.80 -3.83
N GLN A 134 -23.98 -11.05 -4.25
CA GLN A 134 -23.39 -12.39 -4.15
C GLN A 134 -23.03 -12.74 -2.70
N CYS A 135 -22.51 -11.77 -1.94
CA CYS A 135 -22.11 -11.99 -0.57
C CYS A 135 -23.31 -12.12 0.39
N MET A 136 -24.43 -11.43 0.14
CA MET A 136 -25.69 -11.60 0.88
C MET A 136 -26.30 -13.01 0.75
N LYS A 137 -25.79 -13.87 -0.14
CA LYS A 137 -26.19 -15.30 -0.19
C LYS A 137 -25.53 -16.14 0.91
N VAL A 138 -24.45 -15.63 1.49
CA VAL A 138 -23.59 -16.35 2.44
C VAL A 138 -23.57 -15.66 3.80
N TYR A 139 -23.62 -14.33 3.80
CA TYR A 139 -23.61 -13.50 4.99
C TYR A 139 -24.94 -12.77 5.15
N ASP A 140 -25.32 -12.48 6.38
CA ASP A 140 -26.51 -11.69 6.68
C ASP A 140 -26.36 -10.22 6.25
N GLU A 141 -27.50 -9.57 6.08
CA GLU A 141 -27.59 -8.20 5.58
C GLU A 141 -26.90 -7.19 6.51
N GLU A 142 -26.96 -7.39 7.83
CA GLU A 142 -26.34 -6.49 8.81
C GLU A 142 -24.81 -6.53 8.71
N TYR A 143 -24.24 -7.74 8.64
CA TYR A 143 -22.81 -7.94 8.41
C TYR A 143 -22.36 -7.32 7.09
N MET A 144 -23.13 -7.50 6.02
CA MET A 144 -22.80 -7.00 4.68
C MET A 144 -22.86 -5.49 4.56
N ASN A 145 -23.92 -4.89 5.08
CA ASN A 145 -24.11 -3.44 5.09
C ASN A 145 -23.07 -2.76 5.96
N GLY A 146 -22.67 -3.36 7.08
CA GLY A 146 -21.59 -2.87 7.93
C GLY A 146 -20.21 -2.96 7.27
N LYS A 147 -19.88 -4.11 6.65
CA LYS A 147 -18.53 -4.38 6.13
C LYS A 147 -18.30 -3.91 4.70
N ILE A 148 -19.02 -4.42 3.71
CA ILE A 148 -18.76 -4.03 2.31
C ILE A 148 -19.34 -2.66 2.02
N GLY A 149 -20.65 -2.50 2.25
CA GLY A 149 -21.35 -1.25 1.95
C GLY A 149 -20.85 -0.09 2.80
N GLY A 150 -20.66 -0.32 4.09
CA GLY A 150 -20.21 0.69 5.05
C GLY A 150 -18.78 1.17 4.83
N VAL A 151 -17.82 0.25 4.70
CA VAL A 151 -16.40 0.59 4.50
C VAL A 151 -16.21 1.32 3.16
N ILE A 152 -16.80 0.81 2.08
CA ILE A 152 -16.65 1.47 0.78
C ILE A 152 -17.29 2.85 0.77
N LYS A 153 -18.51 3.03 1.32
CA LYS A 153 -19.13 4.36 1.37
C LYS A 153 -18.33 5.35 2.21
N THR A 154 -17.78 4.88 3.34
CA THR A 154 -16.98 5.71 4.26
C THR A 154 -15.69 6.18 3.61
N TYR A 155 -14.97 5.27 2.95
CA TYR A 155 -13.63 5.55 2.40
C TYR A 155 -13.62 5.81 0.89
N LEU A 156 -14.80 5.89 0.25
CA LEU A 156 -14.93 6.17 -1.18
C LEU A 156 -14.17 7.43 -1.61
N PRO A 157 -14.22 8.56 -0.86
CA PRO A 157 -13.49 9.77 -1.24
C PRO A 157 -11.97 9.53 -1.28
N ASP A 158 -11.42 8.86 -0.26
CA ASP A 158 -9.99 8.56 -0.17
C ASP A 158 -9.54 7.56 -1.25
N LEU A 159 -10.34 6.51 -1.48
CA LEU A 159 -10.08 5.52 -2.53
C LEU A 159 -10.13 6.16 -3.93
N ARG A 160 -11.05 7.11 -4.16
CA ARG A 160 -11.09 7.90 -5.40
C ARG A 160 -9.87 8.79 -5.55
N GLY A 161 -9.39 9.41 -4.47
CA GLY A 161 -8.15 10.18 -4.48
C GLY A 161 -6.94 9.32 -4.85
N ILE A 162 -6.83 8.13 -4.26
CA ILE A 162 -5.79 7.16 -4.61
C ILE A 162 -5.91 6.73 -6.08
N LEU A 163 -7.13 6.47 -6.56
CA LEU A 163 -7.35 6.09 -7.96
C LEU A 163 -6.95 7.22 -8.92
N LEU A 164 -7.22 8.47 -8.58
CA LEU A 164 -6.80 9.62 -9.39
C LEU A 164 -5.27 9.69 -9.47
N ASP A 165 -4.58 9.60 -8.33
CA ASP A 165 -3.11 9.56 -8.27
C ASP A 165 -2.54 8.41 -9.12
N LEU A 166 -3.15 7.23 -9.04
CA LEU A 166 -2.78 6.08 -9.85
C LEU A 166 -3.03 6.33 -11.34
N THR A 167 -4.16 6.95 -11.69
CA THR A 167 -4.52 7.27 -13.09
C THR A 167 -3.48 8.21 -13.69
N ASP A 168 -3.09 9.27 -12.97
CA ASP A 168 -2.07 10.19 -13.44
C ASP A 168 -0.68 9.54 -13.52
N ALA A 169 -0.37 8.61 -12.62
CA ALA A 169 0.87 7.83 -12.70
C ALA A 169 0.87 6.85 -13.88
N VAL A 170 -0.24 6.17 -14.18
CA VAL A 170 -0.39 5.24 -15.32
C VAL A 170 -0.28 6.00 -16.64
N GLU A 171 -0.93 7.15 -16.74
CA GLU A 171 -0.97 7.96 -17.96
C GLU A 171 0.27 8.86 -18.15
N GLY A 172 1.27 8.75 -17.27
CA GLY A 172 2.49 9.55 -17.33
C GLY A 172 2.26 11.05 -17.07
N ARG A 173 1.10 11.41 -16.52
CA ARG A 173 0.72 12.79 -16.14
C ARG A 173 1.21 13.19 -14.75
N THR A 174 2.00 12.35 -14.08
CA THR A 174 2.68 12.77 -12.86
C THR A 174 3.61 13.91 -13.21
N ALA A 175 3.14 15.14 -12.94
CA ALA A 175 3.93 16.35 -13.04
C ALA A 175 5.27 16.05 -12.37
N ALA A 176 6.36 16.27 -13.12
CA ALA A 176 7.69 16.25 -12.56
C ALA A 176 7.60 17.04 -11.26
N ARG A 177 7.71 16.35 -10.12
CA ARG A 177 7.76 16.99 -8.80
C ARG A 177 8.85 18.02 -8.97
N GLU A 178 8.49 19.30 -8.96
CA GLU A 178 9.45 20.39 -9.05
C GLU A 178 10.47 20.09 -7.96
N ILE A 179 11.67 19.69 -8.39
CA ILE A 179 12.80 19.60 -7.50
C ILE A 179 12.95 21.05 -7.06
N PRO A 180 12.72 21.42 -5.79
CA PRO A 180 12.97 22.78 -5.38
C PRO A 180 14.41 23.07 -5.78
N GLU A 181 14.60 24.07 -6.65
CA GLU A 181 15.90 24.39 -7.20
C GLU A 181 16.91 24.43 -6.07
N SER A 182 18.00 23.68 -6.25
CA SER A 182 19.11 23.62 -5.31
C SER A 182 19.46 25.04 -4.85
N THR A 183 19.40 25.26 -3.54
CA THR A 183 19.79 26.52 -2.91
C THR A 183 21.15 26.93 -3.44
N LYS A 184 21.20 27.99 -4.26
CA LYS A 184 22.46 28.57 -4.73
C LYS A 184 23.22 29.06 -3.49
N THR A 185 24.29 28.36 -3.13
CA THR A 185 25.19 28.79 -2.06
C THR A 185 25.80 30.14 -2.47
N LYS A 186 25.44 31.21 -1.76
CA LYS A 186 26.17 32.47 -1.87
C LYS A 186 27.59 32.21 -1.34
N PRO A 187 28.66 32.54 -2.08
CA PRO A 187 30.00 32.47 -1.54
C PRO A 187 30.06 33.40 -0.32
N PHE A 188 30.40 32.82 0.82
CA PHE A 188 30.71 33.58 2.03
C PHE A 188 32.06 34.25 1.83
N ASN A 189 32.10 35.57 1.97
CA ASN A 189 33.37 36.32 2.00
C ASN A 189 34.11 35.98 3.29
N LEU A 190 34.93 34.93 3.27
CA LEU A 190 35.90 34.63 4.32
C LEU A 190 36.94 35.75 4.35
N THR A 191 36.73 36.69 5.28
CA THR A 191 37.73 37.59 5.89
C THR A 191 38.64 38.34 4.91
N ALA A 192 38.28 39.58 4.59
CA ALA A 192 39.30 40.61 4.35
C ALA A 192 39.94 40.95 5.72
N PRO A 193 41.26 40.79 5.90
CA PRO A 193 41.90 41.11 7.17
C PRO A 193 41.77 42.60 7.46
N LYS A 194 41.25 42.95 8.65
CA LYS A 194 41.19 44.34 9.13
C LYS A 194 42.61 44.93 9.17
N PRO A 195 42.86 46.09 8.54
CA PRO A 195 44.16 46.75 8.64
C PRO A 195 44.45 47.13 10.10
N ARG A 196 45.55 46.62 10.65
CA ARG A 196 46.02 47.02 11.98
C ARG A 196 46.66 48.40 11.87
N THR A 197 46.08 49.38 12.57
CA THR A 197 46.72 50.68 12.77
C THR A 197 47.84 50.49 13.79
N VAL A 198 49.09 50.62 13.34
CA VAL A 198 50.26 50.57 14.23
C VAL A 198 50.51 52.00 14.73
N SER A 199 50.41 52.22 16.04
CA SER A 199 50.78 53.49 16.65
C SER A 199 52.31 53.58 16.76
N ILE A 200 52.87 54.65 16.18
CA ILE A 200 54.31 54.93 16.18
C ILE A 200 54.70 55.46 17.57
N PRO A 201 55.76 54.91 18.22
CA PRO A 201 56.18 55.38 19.54
C PRO A 201 56.82 56.77 19.48
N LYS A 202 56.48 57.61 20.48
CA LYS A 202 57.01 58.97 20.62
C LYS A 202 58.47 58.94 21.06
N ILE A 203 59.32 59.66 20.35
CA ILE A 203 60.71 59.92 20.72
C ILE A 203 60.72 60.81 21.97
N VAL A 204 61.36 60.33 23.03
CA VAL A 204 61.63 61.12 24.24
C VAL A 204 62.95 61.85 24.02
N ARG A 205 62.97 63.18 24.22
CA ARG A 205 64.17 64.02 24.21
C ARG A 205 64.86 63.99 25.56
#